data_AF-A0A6B0SLB4-F1
#
_entry.id   AF-A0A6B0SLB4-F1
#
_cell.length_a   1.000
_cell.length_b   1.000
_cell.length_c   1.000
_cell.angle_alpha   90.00
_cell.angle_beta   90.00
_cell.angle_gamma   90.00
#
_symmetry.space_group_name_H-M   'P 1'
#
loop_
_entity.id
_entity.type
_entity.pdbx_description
1 polymer ?
#
loop_
_entity_poly.entity_id
_entity_poly.type
_entity_poly.pdbx_seq_one_letter_code
_entity_poly.pdbx_strand_id
1 'polypeptide(L)' 'MDALTEDVVEHAHRDGRRVNAWTVANWEHAVAAQAAGADGVITDYPGVTDYPDATTLASPY' A
#
# COMPACT_ATOMS: atom_id res chain seq x y z
N MET A 1 6.26 9.11 -1.57
CA MET A 1 5.81 8.19 -2.64
C MET A 1 5.22 9.09 -3.70
N ASP A 2 6.05 9.64 -4.57
CA ASP A 2 5.67 10.87 -5.28
C ASP A 2 5.02 10.60 -6.65
N ALA A 3 5.18 9.39 -7.17
CA ALA A 3 4.63 8.96 -8.45
C ALA A 3 3.31 8.16 -8.34
N LEU A 4 2.95 7.73 -7.13
CA LEU A 4 1.74 6.94 -6.86
C LEU A 4 0.74 7.82 -6.12
N THR A 5 -0.20 8.39 -6.86
CA THR A 5 -1.32 9.18 -6.34
C THR A 5 -2.64 8.49 -6.64
N GLU A 6 -3.69 8.85 -5.89
CA GLU A 6 -5.05 8.35 -6.11
C GLU A 6 -5.51 8.58 -7.56
N ASP A 7 -5.30 9.79 -8.11
CA ASP A 7 -5.67 10.12 -9.50
C ASP A 7 -5.07 9.16 -10.53
N VAL A 8 -3.81 8.75 -10.34
CA VAL A 8 -3.12 7.82 -11.25
C VAL A 8 -3.74 6.43 -11.15
N VAL A 9 -4.05 5.99 -9.93
CA VAL A 9 -4.67 4.69 -9.67
C VAL A 9 -6.09 4.65 -10.24
N GLU A 10 -6.90 5.67 -9.96
CA GLU A 10 -8.27 5.76 -10.48
C GLU A 10 -8.31 5.76 -12.01
N HIS A 11 -7.37 6.46 -12.65
CA HIS A 11 -7.28 6.45 -14.12
C HIS A 11 -6.96 5.05 -14.65
N ALA A 12 -6.00 4.36 -14.03
CA ALA A 12 -5.66 2.98 -14.41
C ALA A 12 -6.82 2.00 -14.18
N HIS A 13 -7.55 2.15 -13.07
CA HIS A 13 -8.73 1.34 -12.76
C HIS A 13 -9.87 1.58 -13.76
N ARG A 14 -10.09 2.83 -14.20
CA ARG A 14 -11.05 3.14 -15.29
C ARG A 14 -10.72 2.44 -16.60
N ASP A 15 -9.43 2.24 -16.86
CA ASP A 15 -8.93 1.50 -18.02
C ASP A 15 -8.90 -0.03 -17.80
N GLY A 16 -9.39 -0.52 -16.65
CA GLY A 16 -9.42 -1.95 -16.31
C GLY A 16 -8.04 -2.54 -15.97
N ARG A 17 -7.07 -1.70 -15.59
CA ARG A 17 -5.71 -2.09 -15.23
C ARG A 17 -5.56 -2.18 -13.71
N ARG A 18 -4.73 -3.10 -13.23
CA ARG A 18 -4.29 -3.12 -11.82
C ARG A 18 -3.00 -2.33 -11.65
N VAL A 19 -2.82 -1.74 -10.47
CA VAL A 19 -1.64 -0.93 -10.10
C VAL A 19 -0.97 -1.54 -8.88
N ASN A 20 0.29 -1.95 -9.03
CA ASN A 20 1.13 -2.41 -7.93
C ASN A 20 2.29 -1.43 -7.71
N ALA A 21 2.54 -1.04 -6.46
CA ALA A 21 3.62 -0.11 -6.11
C ALA A 21 5.00 -0.81 -6.10
N TRP A 22 6.03 -0.14 -6.63
CA TRP A 22 7.40 -0.66 -6.70
C TRP A 22 8.45 0.44 -6.43
N THR A 23 9.54 0.20 -5.68
CA THR A 23 9.75 -0.84 -4.65
C THR A 23 9.35 -0.28 -3.29
N VAL A 24 8.48 -0.99 -2.57
CA VAL A 24 8.09 -0.59 -1.20
C VAL A 24 9.12 -1.12 -0.22
N ALA A 25 9.79 -0.21 0.49
CA ALA A 25 10.90 -0.55 1.38
C ALA A 25 10.52 -0.65 2.87
N ASN A 26 9.38 -0.09 3.28
CA ASN A 26 8.95 -0.04 4.67
C ASN A 26 7.42 0.02 4.79
N TRP A 27 6.92 -0.16 6.02
CA TRP A 27 5.49 -0.23 6.31
C TRP A 27 4.76 1.10 6.04
N GLU A 28 5.39 2.24 6.32
CA GLU A 28 4.80 3.56 6.06
C GLU A 28 4.51 3.76 4.57
N HIS A 29 5.43 3.34 3.71
CA HIS A 29 5.25 3.35 2.26
C HIS A 29 4.17 2.36 1.80
N ALA A 30 4.03 1.22 2.48
CA ALA A 30 2.96 0.26 2.21
C ALA A 30 1.58 0.87 2.54
N VAL A 31 1.46 1.53 3.70
CA VAL A 31 0.25 2.27 4.11
C VAL A 31 -0.07 3.37 3.10
N ALA A 32 0.92 4.17 2.69
CA ALA A 32 0.73 5.23 1.70
C ALA A 32 0.27 4.67 0.34
N ALA A 33 0.84 3.54 -0.10
CA ALA A 33 0.43 2.89 -1.35
C ALA A 33 -1.00 2.35 -1.29
N GLN A 34 -1.37 1.75 -0.16
CA GLN A 34 -2.74 1.28 0.09
C GLN A 34 -3.73 2.46 0.12
N ALA A 35 -3.38 3.56 0.79
CA ALA A 35 -4.21 4.76 0.85
C ALA A 35 -4.40 5.42 -0.53
N ALA A 36 -3.41 5.32 -1.42
CA ALA A 36 -3.53 5.76 -2.80
C ALA A 36 -4.36 4.81 -3.69
N GLY A 37 -4.79 3.65 -3.16
CA GLY A 37 -5.63 2.68 -3.87
C GLY A 37 -4.86 1.59 -4.63
N ALA A 38 -3.55 1.43 -4.40
CA ALA A 38 -2.78 0.37 -5.05
C ALA A 38 -3.35 -1.02 -4.70
N ASP A 39 -3.38 -1.91 -5.69
CA ASP A 39 -3.85 -3.29 -5.57
C ASP A 39 -2.86 -4.19 -4.83
N GLY A 40 -1.61 -3.76 -4.72
CA GLY A 40 -0.53 -4.51 -4.09
C GLY A 40 0.79 -3.77 -4.08
N VAL A 41 1.79 -4.38 -3.45
CA VAL A 41 3.14 -3.85 -3.34
C VAL A 41 4.15 -4.91 -3.77
N ILE A 42 5.24 -4.47 -4.39
CA ILE A 42 6.42 -5.27 -4.69
C ILE A 42 7.51 -4.82 -3.74
N THR A 43 8.06 -5.75 -2.96
CA THR A 43 8.99 -5.47 -1.87
C THR A 43 10.03 -6.58 -1.73
N ASP A 44 11.23 -6.22 -1.29
CA ASP A 44 12.27 -7.15 -0.87
C ASP A 44 12.06 -7.66 0.57
N TYR A 45 11.09 -7.10 1.29
CA TYR A 45 10.80 -7.40 2.69
C TYR A 45 9.43 -8.08 2.81
N PRO A 46 9.36 -9.42 2.78
CA PRO A 46 8.12 -10.14 3.06
C PRO A 46 7.54 -9.70 4.40
N GLY A 47 6.23 -9.43 4.44
CA GLY A 47 5.54 -8.95 5.64
C GLY A 47 5.61 -7.45 5.88
N VAL A 48 6.09 -6.64 4.92
CA VAL A 48 6.02 -5.17 5.01
C VAL A 48 4.60 -4.63 5.15
N THR A 49 3.61 -5.43 4.75
CA THR A 49 2.17 -5.18 4.90
C THR A 49 1.58 -5.74 6.19
N ASP A 50 2.34 -6.52 6.96
CA ASP A 50 1.89 -7.19 8.18
C ASP A 50 2.11 -6.27 9.39
N TYR A 51 1.68 -5.02 9.28
CA TYR A 51 1.63 -4.10 10.41
C TYR A 51 0.31 -4.28 11.16
N PRO A 52 0.33 -4.22 12.50
CA PRO A 52 -0.90 -4.33 13.26
C PRO A 52 -1.75 -3.09 13.01
N ASP A 53 -2.99 -3.27 12.57
CA ASP A 53 -3.97 -2.18 12.55
C ASP A 53 -4.10 -1.60 13.97
N ALA A 54 -4.40 -0.29 14.08
CA ALA A 54 -4.58 0.38 15.37
C ALA A 54 -5.64 -0.31 16.26
N THR A 55 -6.56 -1.07 15.66
CA THR A 55 -7.54 -1.92 16.35
C THR A 55 -6.93 -3.20 16.94
N THR A 56 -5.90 -3.76 16.31
CA THR A 56 -5.21 -4.99 16.73
C THR A 56 -4.22 -4.74 17.88
N LEU A 57 -3.76 -3.50 18.06
CA LEU A 57 -2.88 -3.08 19.16
C LEU A 57 -3.60 -2.76 20.48
N ALA A 58 -4.91 -3.00 20.59
CA ALA A 58 -5.60 -3.04 21.88
C ALA A 58 -5.08 -4.26 22.68
N SER A 59 -3.88 -4.11 23.24
CA SER A 59 -3.21 -5.11 24.05
C SER A 59 -4.05 -5.41 25.30
N PRO A 60 -4.29 -6.69 25.63
CA PRO A 60 -4.87 -7.12 26.91
C PRO A 60 -3.87 -7.08 28.09
N TYR A 61 -2.69 -6.49 27.89
CA TYR A 61 -1.75 -6.12 28.95
C TYR A 61 -1.67 -4.60 29.05
#